data_AF-A0AAQ5BHJ5-F1
#
_entry.id   AF-A0AAQ5BHJ5-F1
#
_cell.length_a   1.000
_cell.length_b   1.000
_cell.length_c   1.000
_cell.angle_alpha   90.00
_cell.angle_beta   90.00
_cell.angle_gamma   90.00
#
_symmetry.space_group_name_H-M   'P 1'
#
loop_
_entity.id
_entity.type
_entity.pdbx_description
1 polymer ?
#
loop_
_entity_poly.entity_id
_entity_poly.type
_entity_poly.pdbx_seq_one_letter_code
_entity_poly.pdbx_strand_id
1 'polypeptide(L)' 'MELCEFAFNMKKDEVCVNPYHYQRVETPVLPPVLVPRHTEIPAEFPPLDDYSHSIPENTNFPAGIEPQSNIPDPTPWLPE' A
#
# COMPACT_ATOMS: atom_id res chain seq x y z
N MET A 1 22.71 18.84 -7.63
CA MET A 1 22.17 17.47 -7.51
C MET A 1 23.07 16.61 -8.37
N GLU A 2 24.11 16.05 -7.76
CA GLU A 2 25.04 15.18 -8.47
C GLU A 2 24.30 13.94 -8.95
N LEU A 3 24.75 13.36 -10.06
CA LEU A 3 24.17 12.16 -10.63
C LEU A 3 24.26 11.03 -9.59
N CYS A 4 23.13 10.57 -9.08
CA CYS A 4 23.14 9.50 -8.08
C CYS A 4 23.74 8.22 -8.69
N GLU A 5 24.84 7.73 -8.12
CA GLU A 5 25.58 6.57 -8.63
C GLU A 5 24.74 5.27 -8.62
N PHE A 6 23.82 5.15 -7.67
CA PHE A 6 22.94 3.99 -7.49
C PHE A 6 21.48 4.33 -7.78
N ALA A 7 21.23 5.23 -8.74
CA ALA A 7 19.87 5.61 -9.10
C ALA A 7 19.08 4.39 -9.64
N PHE A 8 17.81 4.28 -9.26
CA PHE A 8 16.93 3.17 -9.66
C PHE A 8 16.91 2.92 -11.18
N ASN A 9 16.96 3.98 -12.00
CA ASN A 9 16.95 3.87 -13.47
C ASN A 9 18.24 3.28 -14.07
N MET A 10 19.33 3.21 -13.31
CA MET A 10 20.61 2.62 -13.76
C MET A 10 20.63 1.09 -13.69
N LYS A 11 19.63 0.45 -13.05
CA LYS A 11 19.48 -1.02 -12.96
C LYS A 11 20.75 -1.75 -12.46
N LYS A 12 21.38 -1.21 -11.41
CA LYS A 12 22.47 -1.87 -10.69
C LYS A 12 21.90 -2.89 -9.68
N ASP A 13 22.80 -3.71 -9.10
CA ASP A 13 22.44 -4.67 -8.04
C ASP A 13 21.97 -3.96 -6.74
N GLU A 14 22.49 -2.76 -6.49
CA GLU A 14 22.12 -1.92 -5.35
C GLU A 14 21.36 -0.66 -5.80
N VAL A 15 20.45 -0.18 -4.94
CA VAL A 15 19.61 1.00 -5.19
C VAL A 15 19.74 2.03 -4.08
N CYS A 16 19.86 3.31 -4.45
CA CYS A 16 19.89 4.41 -3.52
C CYS A 16 18.51 4.65 -2.89
N VAL A 17 18.45 4.74 -1.56
CA VAL A 17 17.22 5.03 -0.79
C VAL A 17 17.17 6.46 -0.24
N ASN A 18 18.22 7.27 -0.42
CA ASN A 18 18.27 8.65 0.05
C ASN A 18 17.27 9.53 -0.72
N PRO A 19 16.26 10.14 -0.07
CA PRO A 19 15.24 10.95 -0.74
C PRO A 19 15.81 12.21 -1.40
N TYR A 20 16.90 12.78 -0.89
CA TYR A 20 17.54 13.98 -1.47
C TYR A 20 18.21 13.72 -2.82
N HIS A 21 18.34 12.46 -3.22
CA HIS A 21 18.85 12.07 -4.55
C HIS A 21 17.74 11.94 -5.60
N TYR A 22 16.46 12.08 -5.22
CA TYR A 22 15.34 11.97 -6.13
C TYR A 22 14.53 13.26 -6.17
N GLN A 23 14.06 13.61 -7.37
CA GLN A 23 13.07 14.67 -7.55
C GLN A 23 11.74 14.02 -7.97
N ARG A 24 10.64 14.53 -7.42
CA ARG A 24 9.30 14.11 -7.84
C ARG A 24 9.03 14.62 -9.25
N VAL A 25 8.68 13.70 -10.16
CA VAL A 25 8.23 14.03 -11.52
C VAL A 25 6.72 13.82 -11.62
N GLU A 26 6.07 14.56 -12.52
CA GLU A 26 4.66 14.34 -12.83
C GLU A 26 4.48 13.07 -13.66
N THR A 27 3.41 12.32 -13.39
CA THR A 27 3.09 11.12 -14.16
C THR A 27 2.59 11.53 -15.54
N PRO A 28 3.13 10.97 -16.64
CA PRO A 28 2.63 11.26 -17.97
C PRO A 28 1.15 10.85 -18.09
N VAL A 29 0.36 11.65 -18.82
CA VAL A 29 -1.03 11.31 -19.10
C VAL A 29 -1.10 10.03 -19.92
N LEU A 30 -1.78 9.00 -19.38
CA LEU A 30 -2.00 7.76 -20.11
C LEU A 30 -3.18 7.93 -21.09
N PRO A 31 -3.13 7.31 -22.28
CA PRO A 31 -4.27 7.29 -23.17
C PRO A 31 -5.47 6.60 -22.49
N PRO A 32 -6.72 6.99 -22.81
CA PRO A 32 -7.90 6.32 -22.26
C PRO A 32 -7.89 4.82 -22.56
N VAL A 33 -7.94 4.01 -21.52
CA VAL A 33 -8.07 2.55 -21.66
C VAL A 33 -9.53 2.25 -22.03
N LEU A 34 -9.74 1.83 -23.29
CA LEU A 34 -11.04 1.33 -23.74
C LEU A 34 -11.24 -0.08 -23.19
N VAL A 35 -11.92 -0.18 -22.05
CA VAL A 35 -12.44 -1.46 -21.57
C VAL A 35 -13.84 -1.70 -22.16
N PRO A 36 -14.18 -2.93 -22.59
CA PRO A 36 -15.56 -3.29 -22.87
C PRO A 36 -16.42 -3.02 -21.63
N ARG A 37 -17.29 -2.01 -21.72
CA ARG A 37 -18.29 -1.76 -20.68
C ARG A 37 -19.39 -2.80 -20.86
N HIS A 38 -19.35 -3.86 -20.07
CA HIS A 38 -20.52 -4.71 -19.87
C HIS A 38 -21.62 -3.81 -19.30
N THR A 39 -22.66 -3.53 -20.08
CA THR A 39 -23.83 -2.75 -19.65
C THR A 39 -24.72 -3.52 -18.69
N GLU A 40 -24.58 -4.84 -18.67
CA GLU A 40 -25.23 -5.78 -17.77
C GLU A 40 -24.38 -5.89 -16.49
N ILE A 41 -24.48 -4.92 -15.58
CA ILE A 41 -23.99 -5.13 -14.21
C ILE A 41 -24.96 -6.12 -13.57
N PRO A 42 -24.55 -7.34 -13.18
CA PRO A 42 -25.42 -8.22 -12.42
C PRO A 42 -25.86 -7.46 -11.16
N ALA A 43 -27.17 -7.23 -11.02
CA ALA A 43 -27.73 -6.54 -9.85
C ALA A 43 -27.49 -7.34 -8.57
N GLU A 44 -27.18 -8.63 -8.72
CA GLU A 44 -26.97 -9.57 -7.64
C GLU A 44 -25.47 -9.84 -7.50
N PHE A 45 -24.91 -9.37 -6.39
CA PHE A 45 -23.58 -9.78 -5.97
C PHE A 45 -23.63 -11.30 -5.69
N PRO A 46 -22.59 -12.06 -6.08
CA PRO A 46 -22.47 -13.43 -5.59
C PRO A 46 -22.51 -13.40 -4.05
N PRO A 47 -23.13 -14.40 -3.40
CA PRO A 47 -23.14 -14.47 -1.94
C PRO A 47 -21.68 -14.46 -1.46
N LEU A 48 -21.34 -13.46 -0.63
CA LEU A 48 -20.07 -13.44 0.05
C LEU A 48 -20.17 -14.35 1.28
N ASP A 49 -19.18 -15.21 1.46
CA ASP A 49 -19.04 -15.96 2.69
C ASP A 49 -18.76 -15.00 3.85
N ASP A 50 -19.47 -15.18 4.96
CA ASP A 50 -19.29 -14.37 6.16
C ASP A 50 -18.02 -14.80 6.91
N TYR A 51 -16.88 -14.22 6.50
CA TYR A 51 -15.59 -14.41 7.14
C TYR A 51 -15.38 -13.51 8.38
N SER A 52 -16.44 -12.85 8.90
CA SER A 52 -16.33 -11.94 10.05
C SER A 52 -15.73 -12.60 11.30
N HIS A 53 -15.85 -13.93 11.41
CA HIS A 53 -15.41 -14.69 12.58
C HIS A 53 -14.28 -15.70 12.30
N SER A 54 -13.75 -15.74 11.08
CA SER A 54 -12.68 -16.68 10.74
C SER A 54 -11.30 -16.05 10.90
N ILE A 55 -10.40 -16.75 11.59
CA ILE A 55 -8.96 -16.47 11.55
C ILE A 55 -8.44 -16.91 10.17
N PRO A 56 -7.76 -16.05 9.40
CA PRO A 56 -7.17 -16.42 8.12
C PRO A 56 -6.18 -17.58 8.25
N GLU A 57 -6.16 -18.52 7.30
CA GLU A 57 -5.26 -19.70 7.34
C GLU A 57 -3.77 -19.33 7.28
N ASN A 58 -3.41 -18.13 6.84
CA ASN A 58 -2.03 -17.65 6.83
C ASN A 58 -1.60 -17.01 8.17
N THR A 59 -2.47 -17.01 9.19
CA THR A 59 -2.15 -16.42 10.49
C THR A 59 -1.38 -17.42 11.34
N ASN A 60 -0.07 -17.23 11.46
CA ASN A 60 0.74 -17.86 12.49
C ASN A 60 0.92 -16.87 13.64
N PHE A 61 0.11 -16.98 14.69
CA PHE A 61 0.33 -16.22 15.90
C PHE A 61 1.43 -16.90 16.73
N PRO A 62 2.55 -16.23 17.05
CA PRO A 62 3.43 -16.74 18.10
C PRO A 62 2.61 -16.82 19.39
N ALA A 63 2.59 -17.99 20.03
CA ALA A 63 1.86 -18.19 21.29
C ALA A 63 2.42 -17.23 22.35
N GLY A 64 1.73 -16.11 22.62
CA GLY A 64 2.18 -15.13 23.60
C GLY A 64 1.64 -13.71 23.52
N ILE A 65 0.77 -13.35 22.58
CA ILE A 65 0.10 -12.04 22.60
C ILE A 65 -1.29 -12.14 23.21
N GLU A 66 -1.43 -11.76 24.48
CA GLU A 66 -2.72 -11.40 25.05
C GLU A 66 -3.33 -10.22 24.27
N PRO A 67 -4.68 -10.08 24.19
CA PRO A 67 -5.30 -8.93 23.57
C PRO A 67 -5.14 -7.72 24.51
N GLN A 68 -3.98 -7.08 24.49
CA GLN A 68 -3.80 -5.79 25.14
C GLN A 68 -4.55 -4.75 24.32
N SER A 69 -5.73 -4.37 24.82
CA SER A 69 -6.52 -3.19 24.45
C SER A 69 -5.75 -1.90 24.74
N ASN A 70 -4.55 -1.75 24.18
CA ASN A 70 -3.66 -0.62 24.39
C ASN A 70 -3.33 0.00 23.03
N ILE A 71 -4.30 0.71 22.47
CA ILE A 71 -3.99 1.79 21.53
C ILE A 71 -3.58 2.97 22.42
N PRO A 72 -2.34 3.48 22.36
CA PRO A 72 -2.04 4.75 23.02
C PRO A 72 -2.73 5.88 22.23
N ASP A 73 -3.48 6.73 22.93
CA ASP A 73 -4.07 7.96 22.41
C ASP A 73 -3.05 8.78 21.57
N PRO A 74 -3.46 9.38 20.44
CA PRO A 74 -2.58 10.29 19.72
C PRO A 74 -2.38 11.55 20.58
N THR A 75 -1.15 11.75 21.06
CA THR A 75 -0.71 13.00 21.71
C THR A 75 -1.12 14.23 20.88
N PRO A 76 -1.81 15.23 21.46
CA PRO A 76 -2.19 16.43 20.73
C PRO A 76 -0.97 17.36 20.60
N TRP A 77 -0.66 17.74 19.35
CA TRP A 77 0.40 18.68 19.00
C TRP A 77 0.23 20.02 19.72
N LEU A 78 1.20 20.42 20.55
CA LEU A 78 1.31 21.78 21.08
C LEU A 78 2.12 22.64 20.09
N PRO A 79 1.62 23.81 19.66
CA PRO A 79 2.41 24.74 18.86
C PRO A 79 3.30 25.62 19.78
N GLU A 80 4.56 25.79 19.38
CA GLU A 80 5.42 26.93 19.78
C GLU A 80 5.16 28.13 18.87
#